data_AF-A0ABD4KVD9-F1
#
_entry.id   AF-A0ABD4KVD9-F1
#
_cell.length_a   1.000
_cell.length_b   1.000
_cell.length_c   1.000
_cell.angle_alpha   90.00
_cell.angle_beta   90.00
_cell.angle_gamma   90.00
#
_symmetry.space_group_name_H-M   'P 1'
#
loop_
_entity.id
_entity.type
_entity.pdbx_description
1 polymer ?
#
loop_
_entity_poly.entity_id
_entity_poly.type
_entity_poly.pdbx_seq_one_letter_code
_entity_poly.pdbx_strand_id
1 'polypeptide(L)'
;MSNVGQRERATQNRIVQFFQTDLGYRYLGDWQDRANNKNIEVSILIDWLKKRGVSEALINRAIRQLDTAAALGEGKKLYYANKEVYRLLRYGVKDKEGAGHLNETVWLIDWKNPEANDFAIAEEVSIKGENKKRPDIVL
;
A
#
# COMPACT_ATOMS: atom_id res chain seq x y z
N MET A 1 -37.74 -5.79 1.93
CA MET A 1 -36.34 -5.28 1.89
C MET A 1 -35.80 -5.39 3.30
N SER A 2 -34.73 -6.16 3.53
CA SER A 2 -34.21 -6.40 4.88
C SER A 2 -33.48 -5.16 5.41
N ASN A 3 -33.77 -4.75 6.66
CA ASN A 3 -33.10 -3.65 7.37
C ASN A 3 -31.65 -3.98 7.79
N VAL A 4 -31.08 -5.07 7.27
CA VAL A 4 -29.76 -5.58 7.66
C VAL A 4 -28.71 -4.83 6.84
N GLY A 5 -27.74 -4.20 7.51
CA GLY A 5 -26.61 -3.50 6.87
C GLY A 5 -26.74 -1.98 6.69
N GLN A 6 -27.93 -1.39 6.88
CA GLN A 6 -28.12 0.07 6.70
C GLN A 6 -27.30 0.93 7.67
N ARG A 7 -27.21 0.51 8.94
CA ARG A 7 -26.42 1.23 9.97
C ARG A 7 -24.92 1.14 9.71
N GLU A 8 -24.46 0.01 9.20
CA GLU A 8 -23.07 -0.24 8.82
C GLU A 8 -22.69 0.63 7.63
N ARG A 9 -23.50 0.63 6.55
CA ARG A 9 -23.23 1.47 5.38
C ARG A 9 -23.27 2.96 5.70
N ALA A 10 -24.22 3.40 6.55
CA ALA A 10 -24.25 4.79 7.02
C ALA A 10 -22.98 5.17 7.80
N THR A 11 -22.44 4.24 8.60
CA THR A 11 -21.20 4.43 9.35
C THR A 11 -19.99 4.47 8.41
N GLN A 12 -19.91 3.55 7.45
CA GLN A 12 -18.85 3.48 6.44
C GLN A 12 -18.79 4.78 5.62
N ASN A 13 -19.94 5.23 5.08
CA ASN A 13 -20.04 6.48 4.33
C ASN A 13 -19.56 7.68 5.15
N ARG A 14 -19.91 7.75 6.45
CA ARG A 14 -19.44 8.83 7.34
C ARG A 14 -17.93 8.80 7.54
N ILE A 15 -17.34 7.62 7.69
CA ILE A 15 -15.88 7.47 7.86
C ILE A 15 -15.16 7.86 6.56
N VAL A 16 -15.67 7.43 5.41
CA VAL A 16 -15.13 7.78 4.08
C VAL A 16 -15.18 9.29 3.85
N GLN A 17 -16.28 9.94 4.25
CA GLN A 17 -16.40 11.39 4.20
C GLN A 17 -15.40 12.08 5.12
N PHE A 18 -15.19 11.57 6.33
CA PHE A 18 -14.22 12.10 7.28
C PHE A 18 -12.79 12.04 6.74
N PHE A 19 -12.36 10.90 6.20
CA PHE A 19 -11.03 10.78 5.59
C PHE A 19 -10.81 11.75 4.43
N GLN A 20 -11.81 11.93 3.56
CA GLN A 20 -11.69 12.84 2.43
C GLN A 20 -11.75 14.32 2.82
N THR A 21 -12.69 14.69 3.69
CA THR A 21 -13.03 16.10 3.96
C THR A 21 -12.15 16.69 5.08
N ASP A 22 -11.97 15.94 6.16
CA ASP A 22 -11.26 16.43 7.35
C ASP A 22 -9.77 16.10 7.29
N LEU A 23 -9.38 14.97 6.71
CA LEU A 23 -7.99 14.52 6.63
C LEU A 23 -7.35 14.70 5.24
N GLY A 24 -8.13 14.99 4.19
CA GLY A 24 -7.63 15.22 2.84
C GLY A 24 -7.13 13.96 2.12
N TYR A 25 -7.54 12.76 2.56
CA TYR A 25 -7.09 11.50 1.97
C TYR A 25 -7.77 11.27 0.62
N ARG A 26 -7.01 10.69 -0.31
CA ARG A 26 -7.50 10.37 -1.65
C ARG A 26 -8.41 9.15 -1.62
N TYR A 27 -9.60 9.25 -2.19
CA TYR A 27 -10.51 8.11 -2.31
C TYR A 27 -10.19 7.27 -3.56
N LEU A 28 -9.90 5.99 -3.36
CA LEU A 28 -9.54 5.05 -4.42
C LEU A 28 -10.74 4.27 -4.98
N GLY A 29 -11.92 4.47 -4.40
CA GLY A 29 -13.15 3.79 -4.81
C GLY A 29 -13.44 2.50 -4.02
N ASP A 30 -14.50 1.85 -4.46
CA ASP A 30 -14.94 0.54 -4.00
C ASP A 30 -14.24 -0.56 -4.82
N TRP A 31 -13.56 -1.47 -4.12
CA TRP A 31 -12.77 -2.56 -4.72
C TRP A 31 -13.38 -3.95 -4.49
N GLN A 32 -14.69 -4.02 -4.23
CA GLN A 32 -15.38 -5.30 -3.99
C GLN A 32 -15.30 -6.26 -5.17
N ASP A 33 -15.44 -5.74 -6.38
CA ASP A 33 -15.45 -6.51 -7.63
C ASP A 33 -14.16 -6.35 -8.45
N ARG A 34 -13.20 -5.57 -7.94
CA ARG A 34 -11.91 -5.36 -8.61
C ARG A 34 -11.15 -6.67 -8.70
N ALA A 35 -10.75 -7.03 -9.92
CA ALA A 35 -9.92 -8.20 -10.15
C ALA A 35 -8.49 -7.97 -9.61
N ASN A 36 -7.89 -9.02 -9.07
CA ASN A 36 -6.47 -9.04 -8.67
C ASN A 36 -6.07 -7.99 -7.62
N ASN A 37 -6.92 -7.72 -6.63
CA ASN A 37 -6.53 -6.92 -5.46
C ASN A 37 -5.27 -7.51 -4.80
N LYS A 38 -4.29 -6.64 -4.52
CA LYS A 38 -3.03 -6.99 -3.88
C LYS A 38 -2.82 -6.12 -2.64
N ASN A 39 -1.91 -6.55 -1.79
CA ASN A 39 -1.46 -5.77 -0.63
C ASN A 39 -0.51 -4.61 -0.99
N ILE A 40 -0.01 -4.58 -2.23
CA ILE A 40 0.88 -3.52 -2.73
C ILE A 40 0.31 -3.03 -4.07
N GLU A 41 -0.08 -1.76 -4.11
CA GLU A 41 -0.51 -1.08 -5.33
C GLU A 41 0.70 -0.44 -6.03
N VAL A 42 1.38 -1.26 -6.84
CA VAL A 42 2.67 -0.91 -7.46
C VAL A 42 2.60 0.38 -8.30
N SER A 43 1.51 0.60 -9.05
CA SER A 43 1.36 1.81 -9.87
C SER A 43 1.33 3.08 -9.04
N ILE A 44 0.55 3.09 -7.95
CA ILE A 44 0.44 4.22 -7.02
C ILE A 44 1.80 4.52 -6.39
N LEU A 45 2.50 3.47 -5.93
CA LEU A 45 3.82 3.61 -5.32
C LEU A 45 4.86 4.15 -6.33
N ILE A 46 4.86 3.65 -7.56
CA ILE A 46 5.75 4.14 -8.63
C ILE A 46 5.50 5.62 -8.89
N ASP A 47 4.25 6.03 -9.04
CA ASP A 47 3.90 7.42 -9.35
C ASP A 47 4.31 8.37 -8.21
N TRP A 48 4.13 7.96 -6.95
CA TRP A 48 4.57 8.74 -5.80
C TRP A 48 6.11 8.82 -5.71
N LEU A 49 6.83 7.72 -5.94
CA LEU A 49 8.30 7.73 -5.96
C LEU A 49 8.87 8.59 -7.10
N LYS A 50 8.24 8.58 -8.28
CA LYS A 50 8.60 9.46 -9.40
C LYS A 50 8.42 10.94 -9.05
N LYS A 51 7.32 11.31 -8.39
CA LYS A 51 7.10 12.69 -7.91
C LYS A 51 8.16 13.15 -6.91
N ARG A 52 8.80 12.22 -6.20
CA ARG A 52 9.92 12.47 -5.28
C ARG A 52 11.30 12.48 -5.96
N GLY A 53 11.35 12.32 -7.29
CA GLY A 53 12.58 12.36 -8.07
C GLY A 53 13.44 11.10 -7.97
N VAL A 54 12.89 9.98 -7.49
CA VAL A 54 13.62 8.69 -7.48
C VAL A 54 13.76 8.19 -8.92
N SER A 55 14.97 7.76 -9.29
CA SER A 55 15.21 7.25 -10.65
C SER A 55 14.49 5.95 -10.92
N GLU A 56 14.16 5.72 -12.19
CA GLU A 56 13.43 4.52 -12.62
C GLU A 56 14.18 3.22 -12.29
N ALA A 57 15.52 3.24 -12.36
CA ALA A 57 16.36 2.11 -11.97
C ALA A 57 16.17 1.76 -10.48
N LEU A 58 16.22 2.75 -9.59
CA LEU A 58 16.03 2.56 -8.16
C LEU A 58 14.59 2.18 -7.81
N ILE A 59 13.60 2.77 -8.48
CA ILE A 59 12.19 2.39 -8.32
C ILE A 59 12.00 0.91 -8.65
N ASN A 60 12.47 0.45 -9.81
CA ASN A 60 12.33 -0.94 -10.22
C ASN A 60 13.00 -1.91 -9.24
N ARG A 61 14.15 -1.54 -8.68
CA ARG A 61 14.82 -2.33 -7.64
C ARG A 61 14.04 -2.34 -6.33
N ALA A 62 13.52 -1.19 -5.90
CA ALA A 62 12.70 -1.07 -4.70
C ALA A 62 11.43 -1.92 -4.77
N ILE A 63 10.71 -1.88 -5.91
CA ILE A 63 9.52 -2.71 -6.13
C ILE A 63 9.88 -4.19 -6.07
N ARG A 64 10.96 -4.63 -6.74
CA ARG A 64 11.39 -6.04 -6.70
C ARG A 64 11.71 -6.51 -5.27
N GLN A 65 12.43 -5.69 -4.49
CA GLN A 65 12.74 -6.01 -3.10
C GLN A 65 11.48 -6.05 -2.22
N LEU A 66 10.54 -5.14 -2.44
CA LEU A 66 9.27 -5.10 -1.71
C LEU A 66 8.38 -6.31 -2.04
N ASP A 67 8.25 -6.68 -3.32
CA ASP A 67 7.53 -7.87 -3.77
C ASP A 67 8.15 -9.15 -3.18
N THR A 68 9.48 -9.25 -3.17
CA THR A 68 10.20 -10.38 -2.57
C THR A 68 9.98 -10.47 -1.07
N ALA A 69 9.96 -9.32 -0.37
CA ALA A 69 9.68 -9.27 1.06
C ALA A 69 8.26 -9.74 1.38
N ALA A 70 7.28 -9.28 0.59
CA ALA A 70 5.86 -9.57 0.75
C ALA A 70 5.44 -10.99 0.30
N ALA A 71 6.26 -11.67 -0.49
CA ALA A 71 5.95 -13.00 -1.00
C ALA A 71 5.74 -14.03 0.13
N LEU A 72 4.61 -14.77 0.03
CA LEU A 72 4.26 -15.90 0.88
C LEU A 72 4.38 -17.18 0.04
N GLY A 73 5.61 -17.68 -0.11
CA GLY A 73 5.95 -18.94 -0.78
C GLY A 73 6.89 -19.79 0.07
N GLU A 74 7.10 -21.05 -0.32
CA GLU A 74 8.17 -21.92 0.23
C GLU A 74 8.09 -22.19 1.75
N GLY A 75 6.88 -22.18 2.34
CA GLY A 75 6.71 -22.40 3.78
C GLY A 75 7.07 -21.20 4.66
N LYS A 76 7.34 -20.02 4.06
CA LYS A 76 7.57 -18.77 4.79
C LYS A 76 6.32 -18.36 5.57
N LYS A 77 6.45 -18.23 6.89
CA LYS A 77 5.36 -17.77 7.76
C LYS A 77 5.04 -16.29 7.54
N LEU A 78 3.77 -15.93 7.64
CA LEU A 78 3.27 -14.55 7.53
C LEU A 78 4.06 -13.55 8.37
N TYR A 79 4.44 -13.94 9.59
CA TYR A 79 5.28 -13.14 10.48
C TYR A 79 6.58 -12.66 9.82
N TYR A 80 7.29 -13.55 9.13
CA TYR A 80 8.58 -13.22 8.51
C TYR A 80 8.40 -12.31 7.30
N ALA A 81 7.36 -12.52 6.49
CA ALA A 81 7.05 -11.61 5.39
C ALA A 81 6.72 -10.19 5.91
N ASN A 82 5.87 -10.09 6.94
CA ASN A 82 5.52 -8.80 7.56
C ASN A 82 6.75 -8.13 8.19
N LYS A 83 7.63 -8.89 8.85
CA LYS A 83 8.87 -8.37 9.43
C LYS A 83 9.79 -7.77 8.35
N GLU A 84 9.95 -8.43 7.21
CA GLU A 84 10.77 -7.92 6.11
C GLU A 84 10.15 -6.69 5.47
N VAL A 85 8.84 -6.69 5.21
CA VAL A 85 8.14 -5.50 4.68
C VAL A 85 8.31 -4.32 5.65
N TYR A 86 8.08 -4.54 6.95
CA TYR A 86 8.25 -3.50 7.97
C TYR A 86 9.69 -2.96 8.02
N ARG A 87 10.69 -3.83 7.86
CA ARG A 87 12.10 -3.43 7.78
C ARG A 87 12.34 -2.47 6.61
N LEU A 88 11.78 -2.77 5.43
CA LEU A 88 11.90 -1.89 4.26
C LEU A 88 11.18 -0.56 4.46
N LEU A 89 9.98 -0.57 5.05
CA LEU A 89 9.25 0.65 5.38
C LEU A 89 10.01 1.54 6.38
N ARG A 90 10.62 0.94 7.41
CA ARG A 90 11.30 1.67 8.49
C ARG A 90 12.68 2.18 8.11
N TYR A 91 13.47 1.39 7.39
CA TYR A 91 14.88 1.67 7.12
C TYR A 91 15.18 2.02 5.66
N GLY A 92 14.15 2.01 4.81
CA GLY A 92 14.28 2.22 3.38
C GLY A 92 14.91 1.05 2.64
N VAL A 93 14.83 1.10 1.32
CA VAL A 93 15.50 0.16 0.43
C VAL A 93 16.85 0.76 0.05
N LYS A 94 17.95 0.09 0.42
CA LYS A 94 19.31 0.53 0.06
C LYS A 94 19.75 -0.17 -1.21
N ASP A 95 20.01 0.59 -2.26
CA ASP A 95 20.48 0.07 -3.54
C ASP A 95 21.24 1.16 -4.32
N LYS A 96 21.77 0.81 -5.49
CA LYS A 96 22.50 1.74 -6.38
C LYS A 96 21.89 1.72 -7.79
N GLU A 97 21.95 2.86 -8.48
CA GLU A 97 21.45 2.97 -9.86
C GLU A 97 22.17 2.01 -10.80
N GLY A 98 23.49 1.89 -10.66
CA GLY A 98 24.33 1.07 -11.52
C GLY A 98 25.73 0.82 -10.95
N ALA A 99 26.58 0.15 -11.73
CA ALA A 99 27.99 -0.03 -11.39
C ALA A 99 28.71 1.34 -11.36
N GLY A 100 29.44 1.62 -10.28
CA GLY A 100 30.12 2.90 -10.08
C GLY A 100 29.30 3.97 -9.36
N HIS A 101 28.00 3.76 -9.11
CA HIS A 101 27.17 4.66 -8.30
C HIS A 101 27.27 4.33 -6.82
N LEU A 102 27.13 5.35 -5.97
CA LEU A 102 27.01 5.19 -4.51
C LEU A 102 25.66 4.56 -4.16
N ASN A 103 25.60 3.97 -2.97
CA ASN A 103 24.33 3.47 -2.44
C ASN A 103 23.42 4.64 -2.07
N GLU A 104 22.19 4.57 -2.54
CA GLU A 104 21.09 5.46 -2.22
C GLU A 104 20.03 4.72 -1.40
N THR A 105 19.28 5.46 -0.60
CA THR A 105 18.17 4.90 0.17
C THR A 105 16.86 5.38 -0.42
N VAL A 106 16.11 4.45 -1.02
CA VAL A 106 14.73 4.70 -1.47
C VAL A 106 13.80 4.56 -0.27
N TRP A 107 13.19 5.66 0.12
CA TRP A 107 12.25 5.71 1.23
C TRP A 107 10.83 5.40 0.75
N LEU A 108 10.25 4.29 1.21
CA LEU A 108 8.85 3.93 0.92
C LEU A 108 7.83 4.75 1.73
N ILE A 109 8.31 5.42 2.79
CA ILE A 109 7.57 6.38 3.61
C ILE A 109 8.46 7.61 3.75
N ASP A 110 7.91 8.80 3.53
CA ASP A 110 8.57 10.05 3.87
C ASP A 110 8.47 10.30 5.38
N TRP A 111 9.45 9.76 6.12
CA TRP A 111 9.54 9.96 7.56
C TRP A 111 9.99 11.37 7.95
N LYS A 112 10.59 12.13 7.02
CA LYS A 112 11.08 13.48 7.28
C LYS A 112 9.96 14.49 7.16
N ASN A 113 9.07 14.31 6.20
CA ASN A 113 7.85 15.10 6.04
C ASN A 113 6.63 14.17 5.91
N PRO A 114 6.02 13.74 7.04
CA PRO A 114 4.91 12.80 7.03
C PRO A 114 3.72 13.26 6.18
N GLU A 115 3.45 14.56 6.10
CA GLU A 115 2.35 15.13 5.31
C GLU A 115 2.58 15.05 3.79
N ALA A 116 3.82 14.78 3.34
CA ALA A 116 4.14 14.57 1.93
C ALA A 116 3.89 13.14 1.43
N ASN A 117 3.46 12.22 2.29
CA ASN A 117 3.04 10.89 1.88
C ASN A 117 1.69 10.95 1.13
N ASP A 118 1.48 10.03 0.18
CA ASP A 118 0.18 9.86 -0.48
C ASP A 118 -0.74 9.03 0.42
N PHE A 119 -1.61 9.71 1.17
CA PHE A 119 -2.62 9.08 2.01
C PHE A 119 -3.90 8.82 1.23
N ALA A 120 -4.39 7.59 1.28
CA ALA A 120 -5.56 7.18 0.52
C ALA A 120 -6.45 6.21 1.31
N ILE A 121 -7.70 6.04 0.86
CA ILE A 121 -8.61 5.01 1.35
C ILE A 121 -9.27 4.25 0.21
N ALA A 122 -9.49 2.96 0.39
CA ALA A 122 -10.33 2.12 -0.46
C ALA A 122 -11.41 1.43 0.38
N GLU A 123 -12.59 1.22 -0.21
CA GLU A 123 -13.69 0.49 0.43
C GLU A 123 -13.80 -0.94 -0.10
N GLU A 124 -14.29 -1.84 0.75
CA GLU A 124 -14.69 -3.20 0.40
C GLU A 124 -13.64 -4.00 -0.39
N VAL A 125 -12.37 -3.96 0.02
CA VAL A 125 -11.28 -4.59 -0.73
C VAL A 125 -11.35 -6.12 -0.67
N SER A 126 -11.92 -6.76 -1.70
CA SER A 126 -12.03 -8.21 -1.76
C SER A 126 -10.67 -8.89 -2.01
N ILE A 127 -10.21 -9.73 -1.09
CA ILE A 127 -9.00 -10.56 -1.25
C ILE A 127 -9.41 -12.00 -1.53
N LYS A 128 -8.95 -12.53 -2.66
CA LYS A 128 -9.15 -13.93 -3.04
C LYS A 128 -8.07 -14.80 -2.39
N GLY A 129 -8.48 -15.79 -1.61
CA GLY A 129 -7.64 -16.79 -0.96
C GLY A 129 -8.50 -17.94 -0.47
N GLU A 130 -7.92 -18.86 0.31
CA GLU A 130 -8.67 -20.00 0.91
C GLU A 130 -9.90 -19.51 1.70
N ASN A 131 -9.78 -18.34 2.36
CA ASN A 131 -10.89 -17.62 2.96
C ASN A 131 -11.09 -16.29 2.24
N LYS A 132 -12.27 -16.04 1.68
CA LYS A 132 -12.63 -14.73 1.11
C LYS A 132 -12.71 -13.71 2.25
N LYS A 133 -11.90 -12.65 2.15
CA LYS A 133 -11.93 -11.52 3.09
C LYS A 133 -12.33 -10.27 2.34
N ARG A 134 -13.12 -9.42 2.99
CA ARG A 134 -13.54 -8.12 2.47
C ARG A 134 -13.51 -7.12 3.63
N PRO A 135 -12.38 -6.45 3.88
CA PRO A 135 -12.32 -5.35 4.82
C PRO A 135 -13.18 -4.20 4.31
N ASP A 136 -13.90 -3.53 5.20
CA ASP A 136 -14.83 -2.46 4.82
C ASP A 136 -14.10 -1.19 4.39
N ILE A 137 -13.01 -0.83 5.07
CA ILE A 137 -12.15 0.32 4.76
C ILE A 137 -10.68 -0.10 4.94
N VAL A 138 -9.83 0.27 3.97
CA VAL A 138 -8.38 0.07 3.99
C VAL A 138 -7.68 1.41 3.80
N LEU A 139 -6.57 1.61 4.52
CA LEU A 139 -5.68 2.77 4.47
C LEU A 139 -4.40 2.41 3.71
#